data_AF-A0A355T751-F1
#
_entry.id   AF-A0A355T751-F1
#
_cell.length_a   1.000
_cell.length_b   1.000
_cell.length_c   1.000
_cell.angle_alpha   90.00
_cell.angle_beta   90.00
_cell.angle_gamma   90.00
#
_symmetry.space_group_name_H-M   'P 1'
#
loop_
_entity.id
_entity.type
_entity.pdbx_description
1 polymer ?
#
loop_
_entity_poly.entity_id
_entity_poly.type
_entity_poly.pdbx_seq_one_letter_code
_entity_poly.pdbx_strand_id
1 'polypeptide(L)'
;MSDAQKSIRKKERSTRLAIWMAARSSRNRTFLDRMCRKMIVKATAVDPAKDFMRDEFVDNDQGFDPDELDRYQRGEKVIASQ
;
A
#
# COMPACT_ATOMS: atom_id res chain seq x y z
N MET A 1 -3.15 -23.70 35.04
CA MET A 1 -3.20 -23.41 33.58
C MET A 1 -1.84 -23.67 32.99
N SER A 2 -1.77 -24.52 31.97
CA SER A 2 -0.54 -24.80 31.23
C SER A 2 -0.01 -23.53 30.55
N ASP A 3 1.31 -23.38 30.47
CA ASP A 3 1.94 -22.20 29.85
C ASP A 3 1.61 -22.08 28.36
N ALA A 4 1.28 -23.20 27.69
CA ALA A 4 0.74 -23.20 26.34
C ALA A 4 -0.64 -22.50 26.26
N GLN A 5 -1.52 -22.71 27.25
CA GLN A 5 -2.82 -22.04 27.28
C GLN A 5 -2.70 -20.54 27.56
N LYS A 6 -1.72 -20.13 28.39
CA LYS A 6 -1.45 -18.71 28.65
C LYS A 6 -0.94 -17.99 27.40
N SER A 7 -0.04 -18.62 26.64
CA SER A 7 0.50 -18.04 25.41
C SER A 7 -0.55 -17.92 24.31
N ILE A 8 -1.43 -18.91 24.17
CA ILE A 8 -2.58 -18.87 23.24
C ILE A 8 -3.51 -17.71 23.60
N ARG A 9 -3.92 -17.59 24.87
CA ARG A 9 -4.79 -16.48 25.31
C ARG A 9 -4.14 -15.11 25.12
N LYS A 10 -2.81 -15.00 25.29
CA LYS A 10 -2.07 -13.76 25.03
C LYS A 10 -2.11 -13.40 23.53
N LYS A 11 -1.92 -14.39 22.65
CA LYS A 11 -2.02 -14.22 21.20
C LYS A 11 -3.44 -13.81 20.77
N GLU A 12 -4.47 -14.46 21.31
CA GLU A 12 -5.87 -14.11 21.01
C GLU A 12 -6.20 -12.65 21.38
N ARG A 13 -5.72 -12.19 22.54
CA ARG A 13 -5.89 -10.81 22.99
C ARG A 13 -5.19 -9.81 22.08
N SER A 14 -3.94 -10.09 21.69
CA SER A 14 -3.20 -9.22 20.77
C SER A 14 -3.84 -9.17 19.38
N THR A 15 -4.34 -10.30 18.88
CA THR A 15 -5.00 -10.35 17.56
C THR A 15 -6.31 -9.58 17.57
N ARG A 16 -7.13 -9.73 18.63
CA ARG A 16 -8.35 -8.92 18.80
C ARG A 16 -8.05 -7.42 18.83
N LEU A 17 -6.99 -7.02 19.53
CA LEU A 17 -6.57 -5.62 19.58
C LEU A 17 -6.14 -5.11 18.19
N ALA A 18 -5.35 -5.90 17.45
CA ALA A 18 -4.92 -5.54 16.10
C ALA A 18 -6.12 -5.36 15.14
N ILE A 19 -7.09 -6.27 15.18
CA ILE A 19 -8.32 -6.16 14.37
C ILE A 19 -9.12 -4.91 14.75
N TRP A 20 -9.27 -4.64 16.05
CA TRP A 20 -9.96 -3.44 16.53
C TRP A 20 -9.27 -2.16 16.07
N MET A 21 -7.93 -2.10 16.15
CA MET A 21 -7.13 -0.98 15.67
C MET A 21 -7.26 -0.78 14.16
N ALA A 22 -7.23 -1.87 13.38
CA ALA A 22 -7.41 -1.82 11.93
C ALA A 22 -8.80 -1.26 11.57
N ALA A 23 -9.87 -1.81 12.14
CA ALA A 23 -11.23 -1.34 11.93
C ALA A 23 -11.42 0.14 12.33
N ARG A 24 -10.77 0.56 13.42
CA ARG A 24 -10.85 1.93 13.92
C ARG A 24 -10.05 2.93 13.08
N SER A 25 -8.85 2.55 12.63
CA SER A 25 -8.00 3.37 11.77
C SER A 25 -8.65 3.73 10.42
N SER A 26 -9.48 2.83 9.88
CA SER A 26 -10.19 3.02 8.61
C SER A 26 -11.15 4.22 8.62
N ARG A 27 -11.76 4.52 9.78
CA ARG A 27 -12.75 5.62 9.90
C ARG A 27 -12.13 7.01 9.86
N ASN A 28 -10.86 7.17 10.25
CA ASN A 28 -10.05 8.40 10.17
C ASN A 28 -10.74 9.71 10.64
N ARG A 29 -11.70 9.62 11.58
CA ARG A 29 -12.55 10.76 11.98
C ARG A 29 -12.03 11.44 13.24
N THR A 30 -11.47 10.66 14.16
CA THR A 30 -10.97 11.14 15.46
C THR A 30 -9.45 11.11 15.55
N PHE A 31 -8.87 11.84 16.51
CA PHE A 31 -7.42 11.87 16.76
C PHE A 31 -6.86 10.47 17.06
N LEU A 32 -7.63 9.66 17.78
CA LEU A 32 -7.31 8.26 18.09
C LEU A 32 -7.23 7.41 16.82
N ASP A 33 -8.13 7.63 15.86
CA ASP A 33 -8.14 6.91 14.59
C ASP A 33 -6.89 7.27 13.75
N ARG A 34 -6.49 8.55 13.77
CA ARG A 34 -5.24 9.01 13.13
C ARG A 34 -4.00 8.38 13.78
N MET A 35 -4.01 8.21 15.10
CA MET A 35 -2.92 7.54 15.82
C MET A 35 -2.85 6.05 15.47
N CYS A 36 -3.98 5.35 15.46
CA CYS A 36 -4.05 3.95 15.03
C CYS A 36 -3.56 3.78 13.59
N ARG A 37 -3.94 4.69 12.69
CA ARG A 37 -3.45 4.71 11.31
C ARG A 37 -1.93 4.88 11.24
N LYS A 38 -1.36 5.83 12.00
CA LYS A 38 0.11 6.01 12.06
C LYS A 38 0.83 4.76 12.58
N MET A 39 0.27 4.09 13.59
CA MET A 39 0.86 2.87 14.15
C MET A 39 0.82 1.71 13.15
N ILE A 40 -0.29 1.55 12.43
CA ILE A 40 -0.42 0.52 11.39
C ILE A 40 0.55 0.82 10.26
N VAL A 41 0.56 2.05 9.73
CA VAL A 41 1.50 2.46 8.68
C VAL A 41 2.94 2.23 9.13
N LYS A 42 3.32 2.57 10.36
CA LYS A 42 4.69 2.30 10.84
C LYS A 42 5.02 0.80 10.93
N ALA A 43 4.04 -0.04 11.26
CA ALA A 43 4.23 -1.48 11.37
C ALA A 43 4.20 -2.21 10.01
N THR A 44 3.48 -1.66 9.03
CA THR A 44 3.29 -2.26 7.70
C THR A 44 4.07 -1.57 6.59
N ALA A 45 4.60 -0.37 6.83
CA ALA A 45 5.49 0.29 5.88
C ALA A 45 6.79 -0.51 5.83
N VAL A 46 6.92 -1.29 4.76
CA VAL A 46 8.18 -1.87 4.35
C VAL A 46 9.07 -0.71 3.88
N ASP A 47 10.36 -0.81 4.18
CA ASP A 47 11.37 0.08 3.61
C ASP A 47 11.22 0.07 2.08
N PRO A 48 11.00 1.21 1.40
CA PRO A 48 10.74 1.24 -0.05
C PRO A 48 11.78 0.46 -0.86
N ALA A 49 13.04 0.43 -0.41
CA ALA A 49 14.12 -0.32 -1.04
C ALA A 49 14.01 -1.86 -0.91
N LYS A 50 13.07 -2.36 -0.10
CA LYS A 50 12.83 -3.79 0.17
C LYS A 50 11.43 -4.24 -0.27
N ASP A 51 10.67 -3.36 -0.89
CA ASP A 51 9.32 -3.65 -1.36
C ASP A 51 9.38 -4.18 -2.81
N PHE A 52 9.30 -5.50 -2.96
CA PHE A 52 9.34 -6.18 -4.26
C PHE A 52 8.24 -5.72 -5.23
N MET A 53 7.14 -5.12 -4.73
CA MET A 53 6.04 -4.62 -5.55
C MET A 53 6.22 -3.16 -6.00
N ARG A 54 7.23 -2.45 -5.48
CA ARG A 54 7.60 -1.09 -5.91
C ARG A 54 8.88 -1.16 -6.73
N ASP A 55 8.72 -1.58 -7.97
CA ASP A 55 9.78 -1.53 -8.96
C ASP A 55 9.90 -0.11 -9.52
N GLU A 56 11.11 0.43 -9.68
CA GLU A 56 11.35 1.80 -10.18
C GLU A 56 10.72 2.03 -11.56
N PHE A 57 10.51 0.95 -12.31
CA PHE A 57 9.84 0.96 -13.61
C PHE A 57 8.33 1.18 -13.52
N VAL A 58 7.67 0.78 -12.44
CA VAL A 58 6.21 0.94 -12.25
C VAL A 58 5.89 2.34 -11.72
N ASP A 59 6.71 2.86 -10.80
CA ASP A 59 6.51 4.21 -10.25
C ASP A 59 6.83 5.32 -11.28
N ASN A 60 7.67 5.05 -12.29
CA ASN A 60 7.99 5.98 -13.38
C ASN A 60 7.21 5.73 -14.68
N ASP A 61 6.27 4.78 -14.69
CA ASP A 61 5.36 4.61 -15.82
C ASP A 61 4.40 5.81 -15.87
N GLN A 62 4.71 6.80 -16.71
CA GLN A 62 3.86 7.97 -16.92
C GLN A 62 2.60 7.65 -17.73
N GLY A 63 2.34 6.36 -18.01
CA GLY A 63 1.27 5.94 -18.90
C GLY A 63 1.58 6.30 -20.34
N PHE A 64 0.65 5.92 -21.21
CA PHE A 64 0.77 6.19 -22.64
C PHE A 64 0.28 7.61 -22.94
N ASP A 65 1.04 8.40 -23.72
CA ASP A 65 0.63 9.74 -24.16
C ASP A 65 -0.57 9.63 -25.13
N PRO A 66 -1.79 10.07 -24.75
CA PRO A 66 -2.97 9.91 -25.58
C PRO A 66 -2.84 10.58 -26.95
N ASP A 67 -2.04 11.65 -27.05
CA ASP A 67 -1.82 12.36 -28.31
C ASP A 67 -0.96 11.53 -29.29
N GLU A 68 -0.03 10.73 -28.76
CA GLU A 68 0.77 9.79 -29.53
C GLU A 68 -0.08 8.61 -30.04
N LEU A 69 -1.08 8.17 -29.27
CA LEU A 69 -1.92 7.01 -29.62
C LEU A 69 -2.83 7.40 -30.76
N ASP A 70 -3.40 8.59 -30.64
CA ASP A 70 -4.30 9.19 -31.59
C ASP A 70 -3.58 9.48 -32.92
N ARG A 71 -2.30 9.93 -32.87
CA ARG A 71 -1.42 10.02 -34.06
C ARG A 71 -1.24 8.66 -34.76
N TYR A 72 -0.91 7.61 -34.02
CA TYR A 72 -0.74 6.27 -34.60
C TYR A 72 -2.04 5.70 -35.14
N GLN A 73 -3.17 5.90 -34.46
CA GLN A 73 -4.50 5.47 -34.90
C GLN A 73 -4.97 6.23 -36.16
N ARG A 74 -4.57 7.50 -36.30
CA ARG A 74 -4.75 8.30 -37.53
C ARG A 74 -3.80 7.92 -38.67
N GLY A 75 -2.83 7.03 -38.42
CA GLY A 75 -1.87 6.58 -39.43
C GLY A 75 -0.78 7.60 -39.76
N GLU A 76 -0.55 8.59 -38.88
CA GLU A 76 0.51 9.58 -39.06
C GLU A 76 1.88 8.92 -38.86
N LYS A 77 2.69 8.89 -39.92
CA LYS A 77 4.07 8.40 -39.85
C LYS A 77 4.93 9.48 -39.20
N VAL A 78 5.57 9.15 -38.08
CA VAL A 78 6.65 9.96 -37.53
C VAL A 78 7.76 9.98 -38.57
N ILE A 79 7.94 11.12 -39.25
CA ILE A 79 9.16 11.35 -40.01
C ILE A 79 10.24 11.54 -38.95
N ALA A 80 10.93 10.45 -38.62
CA ALA A 80 12.13 10.50 -37.81
C ALA A 80 13.13 11.42 -38.54
N SER A 81 13.24 12.65 -38.06
CA SER A 81 14.33 13.53 -38.45
C SER A 81 15.53 13.10 -37.62
N GLN A 82 16.40 12.33 -38.29
CA GLN A 82 17.80 11.99 -38.00
C GLN A 82 18.19 11.70 -36.55
#